data_AF-A0A0C3DL92-F1
#
_entry.id   AF-A0A0C3DL92-F1
#
_cell.length_a   1.000
_cell.length_b   1.000
_cell.length_c   1.000
_cell.angle_alpha   90.00
_cell.angle_beta   90.00
_cell.angle_gamma   90.00
#
_symmetry.space_group_name_H-M   'P 1'
#
loop_
_entity.id
_entity.type
_entity.pdbx_description
1 polymer ?
#
loop_
_entity_poly.entity_id
_entity_poly.type
_entity_poly.pdbx_seq_one_letter_code
_entity_poly.pdbx_strand_id
1 'polypeptide(L)'
;MTAKALNREKTTISLLWPSSSRHAGISRISRNSYTQFCFQIPITEAGQRMMERGMEVLLEQKEILGDVPTIFVFTKYDMLATAVEDNLLKGGKDYSQVDIELEAKQLVEVRCVEPIRKLTKETSIPHIAVSMEHHDKLEELVQLTYEKVFEHFRNQPGGSLDLCPAQMETRKLGRMQLQWIERR
;
A
#
# COMPACT_ATOMS: atom_id res chain seq x y z
N MET A 1 -45.99 15.54 10.76
CA MET A 1 -44.65 15.62 10.11
C MET A 1 -43.70 14.74 10.92
N THR A 2 -43.37 13.56 10.40
CA THR A 2 -42.59 12.54 11.10
C THR A 2 -41.17 12.51 10.50
N ALA A 3 -40.18 13.03 11.24
CA ALA A 3 -38.78 12.88 10.87
C ALA A 3 -38.31 11.47 11.24
N LYS A 4 -37.96 10.66 10.23
CA LYS A 4 -37.35 9.34 10.40
C LYS A 4 -35.94 9.50 10.98
N ALA A 5 -35.67 8.78 12.06
CA ALA A 5 -34.34 8.63 12.63
C ALA A 5 -33.40 7.97 11.61
N LEU A 6 -32.39 8.71 11.14
CA LEU A 6 -31.32 8.19 10.30
C LEU A 6 -30.30 7.48 11.20
N ASN A 7 -30.31 6.15 11.11
CA ASN A 7 -29.43 5.26 11.84
C ASN A 7 -27.95 5.61 11.56
N ARG A 8 -27.20 6.00 12.60
CA ARG A 8 -25.77 6.35 12.53
C ARG A 8 -24.93 5.10 12.76
N GLU A 9 -24.59 4.37 11.70
CA GLU A 9 -23.57 3.33 11.77
C GLU A 9 -22.16 3.96 11.74
N LYS A 10 -21.30 3.54 12.68
CA LYS A 10 -19.90 4.01 12.80
C LYS A 10 -19.02 3.25 11.79
N THR A 11 -18.15 3.96 11.06
CA THR A 11 -17.13 3.36 10.20
C THR A 11 -15.87 3.10 11.01
N THR A 12 -15.54 1.82 11.25
CA THR A 12 -14.30 1.39 11.91
C THR A 12 -13.35 0.85 10.85
N ILE A 13 -12.15 1.44 10.72
CA ILE A 13 -11.07 0.92 9.88
C ILE A 13 -10.20 0.06 10.79
N SER A 14 -10.20 -1.26 10.58
CA SER A 14 -9.35 -2.20 11.32
C SER A 14 -8.17 -2.60 10.45
N LEU A 15 -7.01 -1.96 10.63
CA LEU A 15 -5.78 -2.36 9.96
C LEU A 15 -5.25 -3.63 10.65
N LEU A 16 -5.45 -4.79 10.02
CA LEU A 16 -4.92 -6.05 10.50
C LEU A 16 -3.49 -6.21 9.96
N TRP A 17 -2.48 -5.95 10.80
CA TRP A 17 -1.07 -6.16 10.45
C TRP A 17 -0.69 -7.63 10.65
N PRO A 18 -0.17 -8.35 9.64
CA PRO A 18 0.31 -9.71 9.83
C PRO A 18 1.63 -9.67 10.61
N SER A 19 1.63 -10.14 11.86
CA SER A 19 2.82 -10.20 12.73
C SER A 19 3.86 -11.24 12.31
N SER A 20 3.56 -12.07 11.30
CA SER A 20 4.46 -13.07 10.74
C SER A 20 3.85 -13.57 9.45
N SER A 21 4.29 -13.07 8.31
CA SER A 21 3.87 -13.61 7.01
C SER A 21 5.09 -13.87 6.17
N ARG A 22 5.44 -15.17 6.11
CA ARG A 22 6.45 -15.71 5.21
C ARG A 22 5.97 -15.81 3.75
N HIS A 23 4.70 -15.47 3.46
CA HIS A 23 4.13 -15.42 2.11
C HIS A 23 3.06 -14.30 2.00
N ALA A 24 2.79 -13.86 0.77
CA ALA A 24 1.87 -12.76 0.42
C ALA A 24 0.49 -12.90 1.10
N GLY A 25 -0.06 -11.78 1.58
CA GLY A 25 -1.35 -11.71 2.27
C GLY A 25 -2.34 -10.78 1.57
N ILE A 26 -3.63 -11.14 1.58
CA ILE A 26 -4.75 -10.34 1.08
C ILE A 26 -5.64 -9.97 2.26
N SER A 27 -5.86 -8.67 2.49
CA SER A 27 -6.79 -8.17 3.51
C SER A 27 -7.98 -7.45 2.85
N ARG A 28 -9.21 -7.83 3.21
CA ARG A 28 -10.46 -7.24 2.67
C ARG A 28 -11.30 -6.62 3.81
N ILE A 29 -11.58 -5.32 3.76
CA ILE A 29 -12.44 -4.60 4.73
C ILE A 29 -13.65 -4.03 4.00
N SER A 30 -14.85 -4.20 4.57
CA SER A 30 -16.14 -3.93 3.91
C SER A 30 -16.64 -2.48 4.08
N ARG A 31 -17.26 -1.98 3.00
CA ARG A 31 -18.02 -0.72 2.75
C ARG A 31 -17.26 0.54 2.31
N ASN A 32 -15.95 0.65 2.55
CA ASN A 32 -15.05 1.57 1.84
C ASN A 32 -13.94 0.72 1.20
N SER A 33 -14.35 -0.11 0.24
CA SER A 33 -13.52 -1.20 -0.25
C SER A 33 -12.31 -0.64 -1.01
N TYR A 34 -11.12 -0.84 -0.46
CA TYR A 34 -9.86 -0.81 -1.18
C TYR A 34 -9.17 -2.15 -0.96
N THR A 35 -8.28 -2.52 -1.87
CA THR A 35 -7.49 -3.74 -1.80
C THR A 35 -6.03 -3.37 -1.63
N GLN A 36 -5.36 -3.98 -0.65
CA GLN A 36 -3.91 -3.88 -0.48
C GLN A 36 -3.28 -5.23 -0.77
N PHE A 37 -2.26 -5.23 -1.63
CA PHE A 37 -1.38 -6.38 -1.85
C PHE A 37 -0.02 -6.11 -1.24
N CYS A 38 0.41 -6.98 -0.34
CA CYS A 38 1.72 -6.89 0.29
C CYS A 38 2.68 -7.90 -0.34
N PHE A 39 3.77 -7.40 -0.91
CA PHE A 39 4.84 -8.21 -1.49
C PHE A 39 6.14 -7.98 -0.75
N GLN A 40 6.97 -9.02 -0.65
CA GLN A 40 8.34 -8.83 -0.22
C GLN A 40 9.16 -8.39 -1.44
N ILE A 41 10.02 -7.38 -1.27
CA ILE A 41 10.99 -7.02 -2.31
C ILE A 41 11.93 -8.22 -2.53
N PRO A 42 12.10 -8.69 -3.79
CA PRO A 42 12.95 -9.84 -4.05
C PRO A 42 14.44 -9.47 -4.03
N ILE A 43 15.22 -10.28 -3.32
CA ILE A 43 16.67 -10.35 -3.50
C ILE A 43 16.92 -11.33 -4.65
N THR A 44 17.00 -10.81 -5.88
CA THR A 44 17.08 -11.60 -7.11
C THR A 44 18.34 -12.46 -7.18
N GLU A 45 19.42 -12.00 -6.55
CA GLU A 45 20.70 -12.70 -6.43
C GLU A 45 20.54 -14.01 -5.63
N ALA A 46 19.57 -14.06 -4.72
CA ALA A 46 19.19 -15.24 -3.95
C ALA A 46 18.12 -16.10 -4.64
N GLY A 47 17.80 -15.84 -5.92
CA GLY A 47 16.78 -16.56 -6.67
C GLY A 47 15.35 -16.32 -6.20
N GLN A 48 15.12 -15.27 -5.39
CA GLN A 48 13.78 -14.93 -4.91
C GLN A 48 12.91 -14.37 -6.04
N ARG A 49 11.64 -14.78 -6.06
CA ARG A 49 10.62 -14.20 -6.93
C ARG A 49 9.77 -13.20 -6.15
N MET A 50 9.30 -12.18 -6.84
CA MET A 50 8.49 -11.11 -6.25
C MET A 50 7.09 -11.60 -5.86
N MET A 51 6.48 -12.44 -6.70
CA MET A 51 5.15 -13.00 -6.47
C MET A 51 5.06 -14.45 -6.96
N GLU A 52 4.13 -15.19 -6.39
CA GLU A 52 3.80 -16.55 -6.83
C GLU A 52 2.93 -16.51 -8.09
N ARG A 53 2.95 -17.60 -8.88
CA ARG A 53 2.21 -17.68 -10.15
C ARG A 53 0.70 -17.40 -9.98
N GLY A 54 0.10 -17.86 -8.88
CA GLY A 54 -1.31 -17.60 -8.62
C GLY A 54 -1.64 -16.11 -8.49
N MET A 55 -0.70 -15.33 -7.94
CA MET A 55 -0.84 -13.89 -7.83
C MET A 55 -0.66 -13.20 -9.19
N GLU A 56 0.29 -13.67 -10.01
CA GLU A 56 0.49 -13.16 -11.38
C GLU A 56 -0.82 -13.25 -12.17
N VAL A 57 -1.46 -14.43 -12.14
CA VAL A 57 -2.76 -14.66 -12.81
C VAL A 57 -3.86 -13.75 -12.27
N LEU A 58 -3.93 -13.55 -10.95
CA LEU A 58 -4.95 -12.67 -10.37
C LEU A 58 -4.75 -11.20 -10.77
N LEU A 59 -3.50 -10.72 -10.90
CA LEU A 59 -3.20 -9.36 -11.34
C LEU A 59 -3.41 -9.17 -12.84
N GLU A 60 -3.14 -10.19 -13.65
CA GLU A 60 -3.51 -10.20 -15.08
C GLU A 60 -5.03 -10.11 -15.26
N GLN A 61 -5.78 -10.73 -14.35
CA GLN A 61 -7.25 -10.72 -14.32
C GLN A 61 -7.78 -9.68 -13.33
N LYS A 62 -7.16 -8.49 -13.27
CA LYS A 62 -7.52 -7.42 -12.31
C LYS A 62 -9.01 -7.07 -12.33
N GLU A 63 -9.68 -7.25 -13.46
CA GLU A 63 -11.13 -7.09 -13.62
C GLU A 63 -11.96 -7.87 -12.58
N ILE A 64 -11.43 -9.01 -12.08
CA ILE A 64 -12.04 -9.80 -11.00
C ILE A 64 -12.11 -9.02 -9.69
N LEU A 65 -11.16 -8.11 -9.45
CA LEU A 65 -11.16 -7.23 -8.28
C LEU A 65 -12.20 -6.11 -8.40
N GLY A 66 -12.79 -5.92 -9.58
CA GLY A 66 -13.71 -4.84 -9.91
C GLY A 66 -13.01 -3.48 -9.97
N ASP A 67 -13.81 -2.42 -10.04
CA ASP A 67 -13.33 -1.05 -9.90
C ASP A 67 -13.10 -0.75 -8.41
N VAL A 68 -12.03 -1.31 -7.85
CA VAL A 68 -11.66 -1.14 -6.45
C VAL A 68 -10.23 -0.56 -6.39
N PRO A 69 -10.00 0.53 -5.65
CA PRO A 69 -8.66 1.08 -5.46
C PRO A 69 -7.71 0.00 -4.97
N THR A 70 -6.63 -0.22 -5.71
CA THR A 70 -5.63 -1.24 -5.39
C THR A 70 -4.31 -0.56 -5.09
N ILE A 71 -3.72 -0.87 -3.94
CA ILE A 71 -2.44 -0.31 -3.47
C ILE A 71 -1.46 -1.45 -3.24
N PHE A 72 -0.24 -1.26 -3.69
CA PHE A 72 0.83 -2.24 -3.58
C PHE A 72 1.82 -1.82 -2.49
N VAL A 73 2.05 -2.70 -1.52
CA VAL A 73 2.96 -2.44 -0.40
C VAL A 73 4.16 -3.38 -0.55
N PHE A 74 5.34 -2.80 -0.76
CA PHE A 74 6.59 -3.54 -0.89
C PHE A 74 7.33 -3.54 0.44
N THR A 75 7.41 -4.69 1.08
CA THR A 75 8.01 -4.87 2.40
C THR A 75 9.49 -5.23 2.32
N LYS A 76 10.18 -5.04 3.44
CA LYS A 76 11.62 -5.33 3.63
C LYS A 76 12.53 -4.41 2.82
N TYR A 77 12.17 -3.13 2.75
CA TYR A 77 12.99 -2.12 2.09
C TYR A 77 14.36 -1.93 2.77
N ASP A 78 14.42 -2.10 4.10
CA ASP A 78 15.64 -2.15 4.91
C ASP A 78 16.63 -3.21 4.39
N MET A 79 16.15 -4.45 4.20
CA MET A 79 16.97 -5.54 3.66
C MET A 79 17.48 -5.27 2.24
N LEU A 80 16.67 -4.61 1.40
CA LEU A 80 17.11 -4.19 0.07
C LEU A 80 18.25 -3.17 0.18
N ALA A 81 18.09 -2.15 1.02
CA ALA A 81 19.10 -1.11 1.22
C ALA A 81 20.42 -1.71 1.72
N THR A 82 20.38 -2.65 2.67
CA THR A 82 21.57 -3.39 3.12
C THR A 82 22.22 -4.18 1.99
N ALA A 83 21.43 -4.86 1.15
CA ALA A 83 21.98 -5.60 0.02
C ALA A 83 22.63 -4.69 -1.03
N VAL A 84 22.07 -3.50 -1.26
CA VAL A 84 22.66 -2.46 -2.12
C VAL A 84 23.99 -1.99 -1.54
N GLU A 85 24.01 -1.64 -0.25
CA GLU A 85 25.21 -1.20 0.45
C GLU A 85 26.34 -2.25 0.36
N ASP A 86 26.02 -3.52 0.64
CA ASP A 86 26.98 -4.63 0.53
C ASP A 86 27.59 -4.75 -0.89
N ASN A 87 26.80 -4.47 -1.93
CA ASN A 87 27.27 -4.52 -3.31
C ASN A 87 28.16 -3.32 -3.65
N LEU A 88 27.80 -2.12 -3.18
CA LEU A 88 28.62 -0.92 -3.34
C LEU A 88 29.99 -1.07 -2.65
N LEU A 89 29.99 -1.63 -1.42
CA LEU A 89 31.20 -1.97 -0.68
C LEU A 89 32.12 -2.91 -1.46
N LYS A 90 31.56 -4.00 -2.03
CA LYS A 90 32.32 -4.95 -2.87
C LYS A 90 32.86 -4.31 -4.15
N GLY A 91 32.17 -3.28 -4.65
CA GLY A 91 32.59 -2.50 -5.81
C GLY A 91 33.78 -1.57 -5.56
N GLY A 92 34.19 -1.39 -4.29
CA GLY A 92 35.36 -0.58 -3.91
C GLY A 92 35.21 0.91 -4.24
N LYS A 93 33.97 1.41 -4.35
CA LYS A 93 33.67 2.82 -4.58
C LYS A 93 33.25 3.48 -3.28
N ASP A 94 33.67 4.73 -3.07
CA ASP A 94 33.06 5.57 -2.06
C ASP A 94 31.58 5.78 -2.43
N TYR A 95 30.70 5.59 -1.46
CA TYR A 95 29.27 5.81 -1.59
C TYR A 95 28.75 6.58 -0.37
N SER A 96 27.62 7.23 -0.55
CA SER A 96 26.86 7.89 0.49
C SER A 96 25.53 7.19 0.73
N GLN A 97 24.84 7.57 1.81
CA GLN A 97 23.48 7.10 2.07
C GLN A 97 22.51 7.44 0.93
N VAL A 98 22.72 8.57 0.26
CA VAL A 98 21.89 9.01 -0.88
C VAL A 98 22.04 8.05 -2.06
N ASP A 99 23.24 7.51 -2.28
CA ASP A 99 23.50 6.55 -3.36
C ASP A 99 22.77 5.23 -3.09
N ILE A 100 22.81 4.74 -1.85
CA ILE A 100 22.07 3.54 -1.42
C ILE A 100 20.57 3.75 -1.65
N GLU A 101 20.02 4.88 -1.21
CA GLU A 101 18.60 5.17 -1.37
C GLU A 101 18.18 5.29 -2.83
N LEU A 102 19.02 5.91 -3.67
CA LEU A 102 18.75 6.07 -5.10
C LEU A 102 18.73 4.71 -5.80
N GLU A 103 19.73 3.87 -5.55
CA GLU A 103 19.82 2.54 -6.14
C GLU A 103 18.69 1.62 -5.62
N ALA A 104 18.40 1.64 -4.32
CA ALA A 104 17.29 0.88 -3.74
C ALA A 104 15.93 1.30 -4.35
N LYS A 105 15.67 2.60 -4.54
CA LYS A 105 14.45 3.07 -5.22
C LYS A 105 14.36 2.58 -6.66
N GLN A 106 15.47 2.62 -7.41
CA GLN A 106 15.52 2.10 -8.77
C GLN A 106 15.24 0.59 -8.82
N LEU A 107 15.79 -0.17 -7.86
CA LEU A 107 15.52 -1.59 -7.76
C LEU A 107 14.07 -1.90 -7.40
N VAL A 108 13.40 -1.10 -6.56
CA VAL A 108 11.95 -1.24 -6.33
C VAL A 108 11.17 -1.01 -7.63
N GLU A 109 11.50 0.02 -8.41
CA GLU A 109 10.81 0.29 -9.67
C GLU A 109 10.98 -0.90 -10.64
N VAL A 110 12.22 -1.36 -10.86
CA VAL A 110 12.54 -2.42 -11.82
C VAL A 110 12.06 -3.79 -11.37
N ARG A 111 12.26 -4.14 -10.10
CA ARG A 111 11.96 -5.49 -9.57
C ARG A 111 10.53 -5.65 -9.12
N CYS A 112 9.83 -4.56 -8.81
CA CYS A 112 8.51 -4.60 -8.22
C CYS A 112 7.44 -3.88 -9.06
N VAL A 113 7.62 -2.60 -9.35
CA VAL A 113 6.59 -1.77 -9.99
C VAL A 113 6.42 -2.13 -11.46
N GLU A 114 7.50 -2.24 -12.21
CA GLU A 114 7.45 -2.57 -13.64
C GLU A 114 6.80 -3.93 -13.93
N PRO A 115 7.09 -5.02 -13.19
CA PRO A 115 6.38 -6.28 -13.35
C PRO A 115 4.87 -6.14 -13.18
N ILE A 116 4.40 -5.44 -12.14
CA ILE A 116 2.97 -5.20 -11.94
C ILE A 116 2.42 -4.37 -13.11
N ARG A 117 3.11 -3.31 -13.52
CA ARG A 117 2.74 -2.46 -14.66
C ARG A 117 2.53 -3.29 -15.92
N LYS A 118 3.42 -4.26 -16.18
CA LYS A 118 3.34 -5.17 -17.34
C LYS A 118 2.15 -6.12 -17.23
N LEU A 119 1.88 -6.67 -16.04
CA LEU A 119 0.76 -7.60 -15.81
C LEU A 119 -0.60 -6.89 -15.90
N THR A 120 -0.75 -5.74 -15.23
CA THR A 120 -2.02 -5.01 -15.16
C THR A 120 -2.26 -4.09 -16.35
N LYS A 121 -1.21 -3.77 -17.13
CA LYS A 121 -1.21 -2.80 -18.24
C LYS A 121 -1.57 -1.37 -17.81
N GLU A 122 -1.51 -1.07 -16.51
CA GLU A 122 -1.77 0.27 -16.00
C GLU A 122 -0.52 1.14 -16.15
N THR A 123 -0.66 2.45 -16.34
CA THR A 123 0.50 3.35 -16.47
C THR A 123 1.03 3.82 -15.11
N SER A 124 0.15 3.93 -14.12
CA SER A 124 0.47 4.36 -12.76
C SER A 124 -0.02 3.33 -11.75
N ILE A 125 0.90 2.87 -10.91
CA ILE A 125 0.63 1.86 -9.86
C ILE A 125 0.78 2.56 -8.50
N PRO A 126 -0.31 2.74 -7.74
CA PRO A 126 -0.22 3.25 -6.37
C PRO A 126 0.57 2.27 -5.52
N HIS A 127 1.72 2.70 -5.02
CA HIS A 127 2.59 1.84 -4.24
C HIS A 127 3.38 2.59 -3.18
N ILE A 128 3.88 1.83 -2.20
CA ILE A 128 4.83 2.31 -1.20
C ILE A 128 5.80 1.19 -0.84
N ALA A 129 7.07 1.54 -0.63
CA ALA A 129 8.05 0.63 -0.06
C ALA A 129 8.25 0.94 1.43
N VAL A 130 8.23 -0.10 2.26
CA VAL A 130 8.23 0.00 3.72
C VAL A 130 9.20 -1.02 4.32
N SER A 131 9.73 -0.66 5.48
CA SER A 131 10.56 -1.46 6.36
C SER A 131 9.83 -1.62 7.69
N MET A 132 10.07 -2.72 8.42
CA MET A 132 9.30 -3.03 9.64
C MET A 132 9.53 -2.02 10.77
N GLU A 133 10.67 -1.36 10.77
CA GLU A 133 11.10 -0.42 11.81
C GLU A 133 10.77 1.06 11.51
N HIS A 134 10.19 1.33 10.33
CA HIS A 134 9.92 2.68 9.85
C HIS A 134 8.44 3.05 10.04
N HIS A 135 8.10 3.48 11.26
CA HIS A 135 6.77 3.97 11.62
C HIS A 135 6.37 5.23 10.84
N ASP A 136 7.34 6.02 10.37
CA ASP A 136 7.15 7.19 9.51
C ASP A 136 6.45 6.81 8.18
N LYS A 137 6.75 5.63 7.63
CA LYS A 137 6.09 5.14 6.41
C LYS A 137 4.65 4.68 6.61
N LEU A 138 4.21 4.50 7.86
CA LEU A 138 2.81 4.20 8.15
C LEU A 138 1.91 5.40 7.83
N GLU A 139 2.35 6.62 8.15
CA GLU A 139 1.61 7.84 7.84
C GLU A 139 1.47 8.01 6.32
N GLU A 140 2.57 7.79 5.57
CA GLU A 140 2.54 7.79 4.11
C GLU A 140 1.59 6.75 3.53
N LEU A 141 1.56 5.52 4.07
CA LEU A 141 0.63 4.48 3.65
C LEU A 141 -0.83 4.86 3.92
N VAL A 142 -1.12 5.45 5.09
CA VAL A 142 -2.46 5.93 5.43
C VAL A 142 -2.89 7.05 4.49
N GLN A 143 -2.00 8.00 4.21
CA GLN A 143 -2.24 9.11 3.30
C GLN A 143 -2.50 8.62 1.87
N LEU A 144 -1.64 7.75 1.34
CA LEU A 144 -1.80 7.14 0.02
C LEU A 144 -3.14 6.39 -0.09
N THR A 145 -3.51 5.67 0.98
CA THR A 145 -4.79 4.95 1.04
C THR A 145 -5.97 5.92 1.03
N TYR A 146 -5.91 6.98 1.82
CA TYR A 146 -6.93 8.00 1.86
C TYR A 146 -7.15 8.65 0.49
N GLU A 147 -6.05 9.06 -0.16
CA GLU A 147 -6.10 9.70 -1.48
C GLU A 147 -6.74 8.79 -2.52
N LYS A 148 -6.32 7.53 -2.61
CA LYS A 148 -6.84 6.60 -3.63
C LYS A 148 -8.30 6.23 -3.40
N VAL A 149 -8.71 6.07 -2.15
CA VAL A 149 -10.11 5.85 -1.81
C VAL A 149 -10.94 7.09 -2.15
N PHE A 150 -10.45 8.28 -1.82
CA PHE A 150 -11.15 9.53 -2.09
C PHE A 150 -11.31 9.80 -3.59
N GLU A 151 -10.23 9.67 -4.37
CA GLU A 151 -10.25 9.80 -5.84
C GLU A 151 -11.28 8.88 -6.47
N HIS A 152 -11.31 7.62 -6.04
CA HIS A 152 -12.25 6.63 -6.56
C HIS A 152 -13.71 7.01 -6.30
N PHE A 153 -14.05 7.44 -5.07
CA PHE A 153 -15.41 7.90 -4.78
C PHE A 153 -15.80 9.16 -5.55
N ARG A 154 -14.87 10.10 -5.75
CA ARG A 154 -15.12 11.32 -6.52
C ARG A 154 -15.44 11.03 -7.98
N ASN A 155 -14.83 10.00 -8.55
CA ASN A 155 -14.96 9.67 -9.96
C ASN A 155 -16.18 8.77 -10.27
N GLN A 156 -16.94 8.33 -9.25
CA GLN A 156 -18.16 7.54 -9.47
C GLN A 156 -19.35 8.43 -9.89
N PRO A 157 -20.14 8.03 -10.90
CA PRO A 157 -21.33 8.77 -11.30
C PRO A 157 -22.38 8.75 -10.18
N GLY A 158 -22.66 9.92 -9.61
CA GLY A 158 -23.53 10.10 -8.42
C GLY A 158 -22.79 10.55 -7.15
N GLY A 159 -21.45 10.61 -7.18
CA GLY A 159 -20.62 11.09 -6.08
C GLY A 159 -20.57 12.62 -5.98
N SER A 160 -21.66 13.26 -5.53
CA SER A 160 -21.52 14.60 -4.93
C SER A 160 -21.00 14.43 -3.50
N LEU A 161 -19.69 14.56 -3.34
CA LEU A 161 -19.09 14.95 -2.06
C LEU A 161 -18.60 16.39 -2.22
N ASP A 162 -19.55 17.33 -2.17
CA ASP A 162 -19.27 18.73 -1.85
C ASP A 162 -18.80 18.80 -0.38
N LEU A 163 -17.58 18.35 -0.12
CA LEU A 163 -16.94 18.50 1.18
C LEU A 163 -15.54 19.07 0.95
N CYS A 164 -15.45 20.40 1.10
CA CYS A 164 -14.19 21.13 1.14
C CYS A 164 -13.24 20.53 2.19
N PRO A 165 -11.92 20.51 1.94
CA PRO A 165 -10.91 19.95 2.84
C PRO A 165 -11.04 20.45 4.29
N ALA A 166 -11.34 21.74 4.47
CA ALA A 166 -11.47 22.38 5.78
C ALA A 166 -12.68 21.91 6.63
N GLN A 167 -13.71 21.29 6.03
CA GLN A 167 -14.89 20.82 6.76
C GLN A 167 -14.77 19.37 7.26
N MET A 168 -13.77 18.60 6.81
CA MET A 168 -13.50 17.26 7.36
C MET A 168 -12.58 17.29 8.59
N GLU A 169 -11.66 18.25 8.68
CA GLU A 169 -10.74 18.46 9.82
C GLU A 169 -11.52 18.51 11.15
N THR A 170 -12.63 19.23 11.20
CA THR A 170 -13.45 19.40 12.41
C THR A 170 -14.48 18.30 12.64
N ARG A 171 -14.78 17.45 11.65
CA ARG A 171 -15.83 16.39 11.77
C ARG A 171 -15.30 14.95 11.83
N LYS A 172 -14.06 14.68 11.38
CA LYS A 172 -13.48 13.32 11.33
C LYS A 172 -12.37 13.05 12.34
N LEU A 173 -11.61 14.05 12.79
CA LEU A 173 -10.63 13.85 13.87
C LEU A 173 -11.29 13.46 15.20
N GLY A 174 -12.54 13.88 15.45
CA GLY A 174 -13.32 13.45 16.62
C GLY A 174 -13.92 12.03 16.52
N ARG A 175 -13.72 11.29 15.42
CA ARG A 175 -14.38 9.99 15.19
C ARG A 175 -13.51 8.87 14.59
N MET A 176 -12.22 9.11 14.37
CA MET A 176 -11.26 8.05 14.08
C MET A 176 -10.64 7.57 15.40
N GLN A 177 -11.34 6.67 16.10
CA GLN A 177 -10.67 5.84 17.11
C GLN A 177 -9.88 4.76 16.37
N LEU A 178 -8.58 4.97 16.23
CA LEU A 178 -7.63 3.90 15.92
C LEU A 178 -7.57 2.99 17.15
N GLN A 179 -8.31 1.89 17.11
CA GLN A 179 -8.22 0.87 18.15
C GLN A 179 -7.17 -0.16 17.74
N TRP A 180 -6.01 -0.09 18.39
CA TRP A 180 -4.92 -1.04 18.21
C TRP A 180 -5.28 -2.38 18.86
N ILE A 181 -5.37 -3.45 18.06
CA ILE A 181 -5.46 -4.82 18.57
C ILE A 181 -4.05 -5.41 18.51
N GLU A 182 -3.37 -5.37 19.64
CA GLU A 182 -2.10 -6.05 19.85
C GLU A 182 -2.41 -7.51 20.23
N ARG A 183 -2.16 -8.47 19.34
CA ARG A 183 -2.22 -9.90 19.70
C ARG A 183 -0.90 -10.29 20.34
N ARG A 184 -0.91 -10.48 21.66
CA ARG A 184 0.09 -11.29 22.38
C ARG A 184 -0.01 -12.76 21.98
#